data_AF-A0A8T1RX72-F1
#
_entry.id   AF-A0A8T1RX72-F1
#
_cell.length_a   1.000
_cell.length_b   1.000
_cell.length_c   1.000
_cell.angle_alpha   90.00
_cell.angle_beta   90.00
_cell.angle_gamma   90.00
#
_symmetry.space_group_name_H-M   'P 1'
#
loop_
_entity.id
_entity.type
_entity.pdbx_description
1 polymer ?
#
loop_
_entity_poly.entity_id
_entity_poly.type
_entity_poly.pdbx_seq_one_letter_code
_entity_poly.pdbx_strand_id
1 'polypeptide(L)'
;QAIAGLNGMQLGDKKLLVQRASVGAKNATLSTINQTPVTLQVPGLMSSQVQMGGHPTEVLCLMNMVLPEELLDDEEYEEIVEDVRDECSKYGVVKSIEIPRPVDGVEVPGCGK
;
A
#
# COMPACT_ATOMS: atom_id res chain seq x y z
N GLN A 1 -2.36 -2.87 23.01
CA GLN A 1 -0.97 -2.92 23.54
C GLN A 1 -0.10 -1.75 23.06
N ALA A 2 -0.15 -1.35 21.79
CA ALA A 2 0.66 -0.24 21.26
C ALA A 2 0.52 1.10 22.02
N ILE A 3 -0.69 1.46 22.45
CA ILE A 3 -0.95 2.74 23.13
C ILE A 3 -0.17 2.86 24.46
N ALA A 4 -0.21 1.82 25.29
CA ALA A 4 0.50 1.82 26.56
C ALA A 4 2.03 1.75 26.38
N GLY A 5 2.50 1.06 25.33
CA GLY A 5 3.94 0.93 25.05
C GLY A 5 4.57 2.17 24.43
N LEU A 6 3.80 2.97 23.70
CA LEU A 6 4.31 4.16 22.99
C LEU A 6 3.97 5.47 23.70
N ASN A 7 2.98 5.48 24.59
CA ASN A 7 2.62 6.67 25.36
C ASN A 7 3.75 7.02 26.34
N GLY A 8 4.41 8.14 26.08
CA GLY A 8 5.52 8.62 26.87
C GLY A 8 6.90 8.29 26.30
N MET A 9 6.99 7.67 25.11
CA MET A 9 8.26 7.43 24.43
C MET A 9 8.90 8.75 23.99
N GLN A 10 10.23 8.88 24.17
CA GLN A 10 10.99 10.07 23.80
C GLN A 10 11.38 10.02 22.32
N LEU A 11 11.05 11.06 21.57
CA LEU A 11 11.47 11.29 20.18
C LEU A 11 12.17 12.65 20.11
N GLY A 12 13.51 12.63 20.15
CA GLY A 12 14.32 13.84 20.30
C GLY A 12 14.03 14.55 21.61
N ASP A 13 13.68 15.84 21.54
CA ASP A 13 13.29 16.71 22.63
C ASP A 13 11.79 16.63 22.99
N LYS A 14 11.01 15.80 22.28
CA LYS A 14 9.56 15.70 22.44
C LYS A 14 9.13 14.32 22.95
N LYS A 15 8.08 14.30 23.76
CA LYS A 15 7.50 13.07 24.32
C LYS A 15 6.21 12.73 23.59
N LEU A 16 6.07 11.48 23.13
CA LEU A 16 4.89 11.03 22.41
C LEU A 16 3.70 10.89 23.35
N LEU A 17 2.56 11.46 22.98
CA LEU A 17 1.26 11.19 23.60
C LEU A 17 0.47 10.29 22.65
N VAL A 18 0.09 9.11 23.13
CA VAL A 18 -0.65 8.14 22.31
C VAL A 18 -1.98 7.86 22.96
N GLN A 19 -3.05 8.07 22.20
CA GLN A 19 -4.43 7.83 22.61
C GLN A 19 -5.21 7.16 21.48
N ARG A 20 -6.30 6.46 21.80
CA ARG A 20 -7.20 5.91 20.77
C ARG A 20 -7.86 7.06 20.03
N ALA A 21 -7.80 7.04 18.70
CA ALA A 21 -8.37 8.10 17.86
C ALA A 21 -9.91 8.23 17.96
N SER A 22 -10.62 7.26 18.53
CA SER A 22 -12.08 7.30 18.68
C SER A 22 -12.49 7.07 20.13
N VAL A 23 -12.79 8.18 20.81
CA VAL A 23 -13.56 8.22 22.06
C VAL A 23 -14.75 9.17 21.82
N GLY A 24 -15.88 8.67 21.30
CA GLY A 24 -17.06 9.54 21.21
C GLY A 24 -18.25 9.18 20.31
N ALA A 25 -18.22 8.17 19.44
CA ALA A 25 -19.40 7.85 18.62
C ALA A 25 -20.43 7.04 19.42
N LYS A 26 -21.46 7.70 19.95
CA LYS A 26 -22.65 7.07 20.54
C LYS A 26 -23.65 6.70 19.44
N ASN A 27 -24.18 5.47 19.54
CA ASN A 27 -25.39 4.89 18.90
C ASN A 27 -25.25 4.24 17.51
N ALA A 28 -25.03 2.92 17.50
CA ALA A 28 -25.99 1.94 16.96
C ALA A 28 -25.58 0.51 17.39
N THR A 29 -26.39 -0.06 18.29
CA THR A 29 -26.62 -1.50 18.53
C THR A 29 -25.45 -2.49 18.41
N LEU A 30 -25.01 -2.98 19.58
CA LEU A 30 -24.21 -4.20 19.72
C LEU A 30 -24.92 -5.40 19.10
N SER A 31 -24.35 -5.99 18.05
CA SER A 31 -24.27 -7.43 17.81
C SER A 31 -23.30 -7.68 16.66
N THR A 32 -22.31 -8.53 16.90
CA THR A 32 -21.28 -9.02 15.95
C THR A 32 -19.98 -8.23 15.91
N ILE A 33 -19.02 -8.81 16.63
CA ILE A 33 -17.61 -8.50 16.74
C ILE A 33 -16.92 -8.85 15.42
N ASN A 34 -16.26 -7.90 14.75
CA ASN A 34 -14.88 -8.02 14.24
C ASN A 34 -14.47 -6.83 13.34
N GLN A 35 -13.33 -6.23 13.70
CA GLN A 35 -12.42 -5.42 12.86
C GLN A 35 -12.99 -4.16 12.18
N THR A 36 -12.65 -2.99 12.74
CA THR A 36 -12.91 -1.69 12.10
C THR A 36 -11.58 -1.01 11.72
N PRO A 37 -11.29 -0.76 10.43
CA PRO A 37 -10.22 0.15 10.01
C PRO A 37 -10.66 1.61 10.11
N VAL A 38 -9.67 2.49 10.27
CA VAL A 38 -9.83 3.94 10.46
C VAL A 38 -10.27 4.58 9.13
N THR A 39 -11.48 5.14 9.08
CA THR A 39 -11.99 5.81 7.88
C THR A 39 -11.61 7.29 7.89
N LEU A 40 -10.71 7.71 7.00
CA LEU A 40 -10.44 9.12 6.72
C LEU A 40 -11.47 9.59 5.67
N GLN A 41 -12.46 10.38 6.08
CA GLN A 41 -13.53 10.85 5.19
C GLN A 41 -13.18 12.23 4.62
N VAL A 42 -12.80 12.27 3.34
CA VAL A 42 -12.70 13.50 2.55
C VAL A 42 -13.96 13.61 1.68
N PRO A 43 -14.77 14.68 1.81
CA PRO A 43 -15.97 14.88 0.98
C PRO A 43 -15.61 14.92 -0.51
N GLY A 44 -16.25 14.06 -1.31
CA GLY A 44 -16.02 13.95 -2.76
C GLY A 44 -15.21 12.73 -3.20
N LEU A 45 -14.55 12.03 -2.27
CA LEU A 45 -13.89 10.75 -2.55
C LEU A 45 -14.82 9.60 -2.17
N MET A 46 -15.49 8.99 -3.17
CA MET A 46 -16.31 7.81 -2.96
C MET A 46 -15.46 6.70 -2.33
N SER A 47 -15.89 6.23 -1.17
CA SER A 47 -15.20 5.31 -0.26
C SER A 47 -15.01 3.88 -0.82
N SER A 48 -15.12 3.68 -2.14
CA SER A 48 -15.03 2.37 -2.78
C SER A 48 -13.60 1.91 -3.06
N GLN A 49 -12.60 2.80 -2.98
CA GLN A 49 -11.20 2.44 -3.25
C GLN A 49 -10.35 2.23 -2.00
N VAL A 50 -10.90 2.45 -0.79
CA VAL A 50 -10.21 2.17 0.48
C VAL A 50 -10.76 0.90 1.15
N GLN A 51 -11.35 0.00 0.35
CA GLN A 51 -11.41 -1.43 0.65
C GLN A 51 -10.34 -2.15 -0.18
N MET A 52 -9.07 -1.74 -0.03
CA MET A 52 -7.91 -2.49 -0.55
C MET A 52 -7.65 -3.75 0.30
N GLY A 53 -8.69 -4.56 0.46
CA GLY A 53 -8.68 -5.84 1.15
C GLY A 53 -9.72 -6.76 0.51
N GLY A 54 -9.80 -6.74 -0.82
CA GLY A 54 -10.57 -7.71 -1.58
C GLY A 54 -10.12 -9.14 -1.29
N HIS A 55 -10.89 -10.12 -1.76
CA HIS A 55 -10.49 -11.52 -1.67
C HIS A 55 -9.09 -11.69 -2.30
N PRO A 56 -8.24 -12.57 -1.73
CA PRO A 56 -6.94 -12.87 -2.32
C PRO A 56 -7.07 -13.20 -3.80
N THR A 57 -6.24 -12.58 -4.62
CA THR A 57 -6.20 -12.84 -6.07
C THR A 57 -4.85 -13.43 -6.44
N GLU A 58 -4.76 -14.01 -7.64
CA GLU A 58 -3.49 -14.46 -8.24
C GLU A 58 -2.67 -13.31 -8.83
N VAL A 59 -3.10 -12.05 -8.65
CA VAL A 59 -2.42 -10.85 -9.17
C VAL A 59 -1.67 -10.15 -8.04
N LEU A 60 -0.37 -9.99 -8.22
CA LEU A 60 0.51 -9.23 -7.34
C LEU A 60 0.74 -7.82 -7.90
N CYS A 61 0.51 -6.80 -7.07
CA CYS A 61 0.87 -5.42 -7.39
C CYS A 61 2.04 -5.01 -6.51
N LEU A 62 3.20 -4.82 -7.13
CA LEU A 62 4.44 -4.40 -6.48
C LEU A 62 4.62 -2.89 -6.67
N MET A 63 4.98 -2.17 -5.61
CA MET A 63 5.17 -0.71 -5.61
C MET A 63 6.50 -0.37 -4.95
N ASN A 64 7.09 0.77 -5.32
CA ASN A 64 8.37 1.25 -4.79
C ASN A 64 9.55 0.28 -5.01
N MET A 65 9.59 -0.40 -6.14
CA MET A 65 10.64 -1.38 -6.46
C MET A 65 11.85 -0.75 -7.16
N VAL A 66 11.62 0.23 -8.03
CA VAL A 66 12.60 0.80 -8.96
C VAL A 66 12.35 2.29 -9.14
N LEU A 67 13.33 2.98 -9.73
CA LEU A 67 13.24 4.37 -10.16
C LEU A 67 12.75 4.45 -11.62
N PRO A 68 12.00 5.49 -12.00
CA PRO A 68 11.53 5.64 -13.37
C PRO A 68 12.66 5.68 -14.41
N GLU A 69 13.81 6.25 -14.06
CA GLU A 69 14.99 6.31 -14.94
C GLU A 69 15.54 4.94 -15.32
N GLU A 70 15.46 3.95 -14.42
CA GLU A 70 15.92 2.57 -14.66
C GLU A 70 15.04 1.83 -15.69
N LEU A 71 13.82 2.33 -15.93
CA LEU A 71 12.87 1.75 -16.89
C LEU A 71 13.01 2.33 -18.31
N LEU A 72 13.82 3.38 -18.48
CA LEU A 72 14.08 4.01 -19.78
C LEU A 72 15.13 3.24 -20.58
N ASP A 73 16.07 2.57 -19.90
CA ASP A 73 17.07 1.73 -20.53
C ASP A 73 16.51 0.31 -20.79
N ASP A 74 16.71 -0.19 -22.01
CA ASP A 74 16.16 -1.48 -22.41
C ASP A 74 16.89 -2.66 -21.76
N GLU A 75 18.18 -2.55 -21.49
CA GLU A 75 18.97 -3.61 -20.86
C GLU A 75 18.58 -3.73 -19.38
N GLU A 76 18.53 -2.60 -18.67
CA GLU A 76 18.11 -2.54 -17.27
C GLU A 76 16.64 -2.98 -17.09
N TYR A 77 15.74 -2.61 -18.00
CA TYR A 77 14.36 -3.08 -17.95
C TYR A 77 14.25 -4.61 -18.06
N GLU A 78 14.98 -5.22 -19.00
CA GLU A 78 14.94 -6.68 -19.18
C GLU A 78 15.51 -7.39 -17.94
N GLU A 79 16.57 -6.86 -17.33
CA GLU A 79 17.10 -7.37 -16.05
C GLU A 79 16.05 -7.29 -14.93
N ILE A 80 15.35 -6.16 -14.80
CA ILE A 80 14.27 -5.99 -13.81
C ILE A 80 13.13 -7.00 -14.05
N VAL A 81 12.74 -7.22 -15.31
CA VAL A 81 11.69 -8.19 -15.67
C VAL A 81 12.13 -9.61 -15.31
N GLU A 82 13.37 -9.99 -15.62
CA GLU A 82 13.93 -11.30 -15.28
C GLU A 82 14.00 -11.49 -13.76
N ASP A 83 14.52 -10.52 -13.01
CA ASP A 83 14.63 -10.58 -11.54
C ASP A 83 13.26 -10.75 -10.86
N VAL A 84 12.26 -9.97 -11.28
CA VAL A 84 10.90 -10.07 -10.75
C VAL A 84 10.29 -11.44 -11.10
N ARG A 85 10.54 -11.93 -12.32
CA ARG A 85 10.05 -13.24 -12.75
C ARG A 85 10.66 -14.36 -11.95
N ASP A 86 11.98 -14.35 -11.77
CA ASP A 86 12.72 -15.38 -11.06
C ASP A 86 12.35 -15.42 -9.58
N GLU A 87 12.20 -14.26 -8.94
CA GLU A 87 11.75 -14.20 -7.56
C GLU A 87 10.31 -14.72 -7.40
N CYS A 88 9.37 -14.30 -8.27
CA CYS A 88 7.98 -14.74 -8.20
C CYS A 88 7.81 -16.23 -8.56
N SER A 89 8.65 -16.75 -9.46
CA SER A 89 8.58 -18.15 -9.93
C SER A 89 8.91 -19.17 -8.84
N LYS A 90 9.57 -18.75 -7.76
CA LYS A 90 9.81 -19.58 -6.57
C LYS A 90 8.52 -19.97 -5.85
N TYR A 91 7.45 -19.20 -6.04
CA TYR A 91 6.17 -19.36 -5.34
C TYR A 91 5.03 -19.88 -6.24
N GLY A 92 5.27 -20.05 -7.54
CA GLY A 92 4.28 -20.54 -8.50
C GLY A 92 4.64 -20.19 -9.94
N VAL A 93 3.77 -20.56 -10.89
CA VAL A 93 4.00 -20.24 -12.31
C VAL A 93 3.56 -18.80 -12.59
N VAL A 94 4.49 -17.97 -13.08
CA VAL A 94 4.21 -16.60 -13.51
C VAL A 94 3.57 -16.60 -14.90
N LYS A 95 2.28 -16.25 -14.98
CA LYS A 95 1.51 -16.21 -16.24
C LYS A 95 1.85 -14.99 -17.10
N SER A 96 2.02 -13.82 -16.48
CA SER A 96 2.29 -12.54 -17.16
C SER A 96 2.98 -11.57 -16.20
N ILE A 97 3.79 -10.67 -16.74
CA ILE A 97 4.40 -9.54 -16.02
C ILE A 97 4.12 -8.30 -16.85
N GLU A 98 3.69 -7.22 -16.18
CA GLU A 98 3.46 -5.92 -16.78
C GLU A 98 4.17 -4.88 -15.92
N ILE A 99 5.19 -4.22 -16.47
CA ILE A 99 5.93 -3.14 -15.81
C ILE A 99 5.71 -1.87 -16.62
N PRO A 100 4.95 -0.89 -16.09
CA PRO A 100 4.68 0.36 -16.78
C PRO A 100 5.97 1.16 -16.97
N ARG A 101 6.30 1.49 -18.22
CA ARG A 101 7.43 2.36 -18.55
C ARG A 101 7.00 3.82 -18.66
N PRO A 102 7.80 4.78 -18.17
CA PRO A 102 7.53 6.19 -18.39
C PRO A 102 7.61 6.55 -19.87
N VAL A 103 6.73 7.44 -20.33
CA VAL A 103 6.71 7.96 -21.70
C VAL A 103 6.72 9.47 -21.63
N ASP A 104 7.63 10.10 -22.40
CA ASP A 104 7.79 11.55 -22.40
C ASP A 104 6.48 12.27 -22.74
N GLY A 105 6.03 13.14 -21.82
CA GLY A 105 4.83 13.95 -21.99
C GLY A 105 3.50 13.21 -21.76
N VAL A 106 3.52 11.95 -21.34
CA VAL A 106 2.31 11.15 -21.05
C VAL A 106 2.34 10.64 -19.61
N GLU A 107 1.29 10.92 -18.84
CA GLU A 107 1.11 10.27 -17.53
C GLU A 107 0.73 8.81 -17.74
N VAL A 108 1.66 7.89 -17.48
CA VAL A 108 1.43 6.45 -17.54
C VAL A 108 0.95 5.96 -16.17
N PRO A 109 -0.26 5.34 -16.07
CA PRO A 109 -0.76 4.82 -14.80
C PRO A 109 0.19 3.77 -14.22
N GLY A 110 0.66 4.02 -12.99
CA GLY A 110 1.54 3.09 -12.27
C GLY A 110 3.03 3.44 -12.30
N CYS A 111 3.46 4.41 -13.12
CA CYS A 111 4.82 4.95 -13.05
C CYS A 111 4.94 6.01 -11.94
N GLY A 112 5.99 5.92 -11.09
CA GLY A 112 6.45 7.02 -10.22
C GLY A 112 5.55 7.40 -9.01
N LYS A 113 4.87 6.43 -8.38
CA LYS A 113 4.10 6.67 -7.14
C LYS A 113 4.85 6.27 -5.88
#